data_AF-A0A521UCE7-F1
#
_entry.id   AF-A0A521UCE7-F1
#
_cell.length_a   1.000
_cell.length_b   1.000
_cell.length_c   1.000
_cell.angle_alpha   90.00
_cell.angle_beta   90.00
_cell.angle_gamma   90.00
#
_symmetry.space_group_name_H-M   'P 1'
#
loop_
_entity.id
_entity.type
_entity.pdbx_description
1 polymer ?
#
loop_
_entity_poly.entity_id
_entity_poly.type
_entity_poly.pdbx_seq_one_letter_code
_entity_poly.pdbx_strand_id
1 'polypeptide(L)'
;MGANRGRRVVLESERALSGPFPIRAVIDSCVFPNTRRWLIPITQLAAGGFVLPIWSPLILAESNRVLTWLWIKRNGKETKDAAWNRCSAAAKFMFSQLTLYFRVVDDCPPQADLWKDSPPDEWDSPLWAAAQRSEAQFIVTSNLQDGPPEGADGVQEYAGIFMAHPDVFLTLIDRMVSHYAEASFLDSLPATAPVPSPEHADLYRAILAETYRDMRHSKR
;
A
#
# COMPACT_ATOMS: atom_id res chain seq x y z
N MET A 1 21.47 41.97 -1.73
CA MET A 1 21.58 40.81 -0.83
C MET A 1 20.18 40.46 -0.32
N GLY A 2 19.38 39.54 -0.87
CA GLY A 2 19.61 38.55 -1.91
C GLY A 2 19.71 37.12 -1.36
N ALA A 3 18.65 36.58 -0.73
CA ALA A 3 18.23 35.16 -0.75
C ALA A 3 17.24 34.84 0.39
N ASN A 4 15.93 34.94 0.12
CA ASN A 4 14.91 34.21 0.90
C ASN A 4 13.69 33.84 0.02
N ARG A 5 13.95 33.39 -1.21
CA ARG A 5 12.92 32.99 -2.20
C ARG A 5 12.76 31.47 -2.35
N GLY A 6 13.58 30.66 -1.67
CA GLY A 6 13.58 29.20 -1.85
C GLY A 6 12.58 28.42 -0.98
N ARG A 7 12.01 29.02 0.07
CA ARG A 7 11.21 28.28 1.08
C ARG A 7 9.70 28.41 0.91
N ARG A 8 9.23 29.25 -0.02
CA ARG A 8 7.79 29.52 -0.21
C ARG A 8 7.15 28.66 -1.31
N VAL A 9 7.95 28.08 -2.21
CA VAL A 9 7.46 27.26 -3.34
C VAL A 9 7.00 25.86 -2.89
N VAL A 10 7.54 25.34 -1.78
CA VAL A 10 7.19 23.98 -1.30
C VAL A 10 5.79 23.94 -0.64
N LEU A 11 5.34 25.04 -0.01
CA LEU A 11 4.07 25.08 0.70
C LEU A 11 2.85 25.37 -0.20
N GLU A 12 3.05 25.84 -1.42
CA GLU A 12 1.95 26.07 -2.38
C GLU A 12 1.60 24.80 -3.19
N SER A 13 2.55 23.86 -3.32
CA SER A 13 2.31 22.56 -3.99
C SER A 13 1.50 21.58 -3.13
N GLU A 14 1.44 21.76 -1.80
CA GLU A 14 0.64 20.93 -0.89
C GLU A 14 -0.86 21.24 -0.95
N ARG A 15 -1.26 22.37 -1.55
CA ARG A 15 -2.67 22.81 -1.61
C ARG A 15 -3.41 22.47 -2.90
N ALA A 16 -2.73 21.94 -3.91
CA ALA A 16 -3.27 21.87 -5.28
C ALA A 16 -3.73 20.48 -5.74
N LEU A 17 -3.61 19.43 -4.95
CA LEU A 17 -4.15 18.12 -5.32
C LEU A 17 -5.54 17.94 -4.72
N SER A 18 -6.53 18.60 -5.34
CA SER A 18 -7.96 18.41 -5.05
C SER A 18 -8.48 17.10 -5.68
N GLY A 19 -7.75 15.99 -5.48
CA GLY A 19 -8.07 14.65 -5.98
C GLY A 19 -8.55 13.71 -4.86
N PRO A 20 -8.92 12.45 -5.17
CA PRO A 20 -9.44 11.43 -4.23
C PRO A 20 -8.38 10.88 -3.27
N PHE A 21 -7.34 11.64 -2.98
CA PHE A 21 -6.24 11.23 -2.13
C PHE A 21 -6.52 11.51 -0.65
N PRO A 22 -5.93 10.74 0.27
CA PRO A 22 -5.01 9.62 0.02
C PRO A 22 -5.74 8.30 -0.33
N ILE A 23 -5.16 7.49 -1.22
CA ILE A 23 -5.59 6.10 -1.43
C ILE A 23 -5.25 5.27 -0.19
N ARG A 24 -6.25 4.68 0.44
CA ARG A 24 -6.13 3.82 1.62
C ARG A 24 -5.78 2.41 1.16
N ALA A 25 -4.61 1.94 1.55
CA ALA A 25 -4.07 0.66 1.10
C ALA A 25 -3.58 -0.17 2.29
N VAL A 26 -4.16 -1.35 2.50
CA VAL A 26 -3.61 -2.35 3.44
C VAL A 26 -2.37 -2.96 2.80
N ILE A 27 -1.23 -2.88 3.48
CA ILE A 27 0.03 -3.41 2.97
C ILE A 27 0.32 -4.74 3.65
N ASP A 28 0.30 -5.82 2.87
CA ASP A 28 0.54 -7.16 3.36
C ASP A 28 2.01 -7.36 3.82
N SER A 29 2.20 -8.26 4.78
CA SER A 29 3.47 -8.68 5.36
C SER A 29 4.50 -9.15 4.31
N CYS A 30 4.06 -9.78 3.22
CA CYS A 30 4.95 -10.24 2.15
C CYS A 30 5.63 -9.10 1.38
N VAL A 31 5.17 -7.85 1.54
CA VAL A 31 5.76 -6.66 0.92
C VAL A 31 7.03 -6.21 1.65
N PHE A 32 7.10 -6.39 2.96
CA PHE A 32 8.14 -5.84 3.85
C PHE A 32 9.56 -6.33 3.52
N PRO A 33 9.79 -7.62 3.18
CA PRO A 33 11.09 -8.11 2.77
C PRO A 33 11.74 -7.36 1.61
N ASN A 34 10.94 -6.78 0.72
CA ASN A 34 11.40 -6.09 -0.48
C ASN A 34 11.44 -4.57 -0.26
N THR A 35 12.10 -4.17 0.84
CA THR A 35 12.10 -2.79 1.35
C THR A 35 12.45 -1.76 0.29
N ARG A 36 13.49 -1.99 -0.51
CA ARG A 36 13.94 -1.02 -1.52
C ARG A 36 13.00 -0.90 -2.72
N ARG A 37 12.37 -2.00 -3.13
CA ARG A 37 11.54 -2.05 -4.34
C ARG A 37 10.11 -1.58 -4.07
N TRP A 38 9.56 -1.91 -2.91
CA TRP A 38 8.14 -1.68 -2.63
C TRP A 38 7.93 -0.74 -1.44
N LEU A 39 8.52 -1.07 -0.28
CA LEU A 39 8.20 -0.36 0.94
C LEU A 39 8.68 1.10 0.93
N ILE A 40 9.90 1.37 0.46
CA ILE A 40 10.43 2.73 0.33
C ILE A 40 9.55 3.57 -0.63
N PRO A 41 9.25 3.13 -1.87
CA PRO A 41 8.32 3.85 -2.73
C PRO A 41 6.95 4.11 -2.10
N ILE A 42 6.35 3.11 -1.42
CA ILE A 42 5.06 3.30 -0.72
C ILE A 42 5.18 4.38 0.37
N THR A 43 6.26 4.40 1.16
CA THR A 43 6.46 5.44 2.18
C THR A 43 6.71 6.82 1.57
N GLN A 44 7.34 6.90 0.40
CA GLN A 44 7.53 8.17 -0.32
C GLN A 44 6.20 8.71 -0.84
N LEU A 45 5.34 7.83 -1.39
CA LEU A 45 3.98 8.19 -1.79
C LEU A 45 3.13 8.63 -0.59
N ALA A 46 3.30 7.98 0.56
CA ALA A 46 2.64 8.37 1.79
C ALA A 46 3.11 9.72 2.32
N ALA A 47 4.42 9.99 2.29
CA ALA A 47 4.98 11.28 2.64
C ALA A 47 4.47 12.41 1.72
N GLY A 48 4.16 12.11 0.46
CA GLY A 48 3.53 13.03 -0.49
C GLY A 48 2.01 13.13 -0.38
N GLY A 49 1.36 12.40 0.54
CA GLY A 49 -0.09 12.42 0.74
C GLY A 49 -0.91 11.64 -0.30
N PHE A 50 -0.27 10.87 -1.18
CA PHE A 50 -0.95 10.10 -2.23
C PHE A 50 -1.51 8.77 -1.72
N VAL A 51 -0.87 8.19 -0.70
CA VAL A 51 -1.25 6.89 -0.15
C VAL A 51 -1.34 6.99 1.37
N LEU A 52 -2.37 6.39 1.95
CA LEU A 52 -2.47 6.13 3.39
C LEU A 52 -2.23 4.63 3.59
N PRO A 53 -0.98 4.20 3.83
CA PRO A 53 -0.69 2.80 4.06
C PRO A 53 -1.25 2.38 5.43
N ILE A 54 -1.88 1.22 5.46
CA ILE A 54 -2.54 0.65 6.63
C ILE A 54 -1.91 -0.71 6.93
N TRP A 55 -1.75 -1.00 8.22
CA TRP A 55 -1.43 -2.33 8.71
C TRP A 55 -2.33 -2.69 9.90
N SER A 56 -2.34 -3.97 10.25
CA SER A 56 -2.97 -4.47 11.47
C SER A 56 -1.91 -5.04 12.43
N PRO A 57 -2.24 -5.23 13.71
CA PRO A 57 -1.39 -5.94 14.65
C PRO A 57 -0.92 -7.31 14.13
N LEU A 58 -1.77 -8.08 13.45
CA LEU A 58 -1.34 -9.37 12.92
C LEU A 58 -0.42 -9.26 11.71
N ILE A 59 -0.67 -8.32 10.80
CA ILE A 59 0.27 -8.02 9.69
C ILE A 59 1.65 -7.65 10.24
N LEU A 60 1.70 -6.86 11.30
CA LEU A 60 2.95 -6.48 11.99
C LEU A 60 3.64 -7.69 12.63
N ALA A 61 2.88 -8.57 13.29
CA ALA A 61 3.41 -9.79 13.89
C ALA A 61 4.00 -10.71 12.81
N GLU A 62 3.28 -10.89 11.69
CA GLU A 62 3.72 -11.71 10.57
C GLU A 62 4.94 -11.12 9.86
N SER A 63 4.96 -9.80 9.65
CA SER A 63 6.11 -9.09 9.11
C SER A 63 7.36 -9.31 9.97
N ASN A 64 7.22 -9.23 11.31
CA ASN A 64 8.32 -9.52 12.23
C ASN A 64 8.79 -10.99 12.11
N ARG A 65 7.86 -11.94 12.01
CA ARG A 65 8.17 -13.36 11.83
C ARG A 65 8.96 -13.61 10.55
N VAL A 66 8.48 -13.09 9.41
CA VAL A 66 9.13 -13.25 8.10
C VAL A 66 10.50 -12.59 8.06
N LEU A 67 10.63 -11.35 8.55
CA LEU A 67 11.91 -10.65 8.57
C LEU A 67 12.94 -11.34 9.47
N THR A 68 12.51 -11.86 10.63
CA THR A 68 13.34 -12.66 11.52
C THR A 68 13.82 -13.93 10.82
N TRP A 69 12.91 -14.67 10.16
CA TRP A 69 13.28 -15.87 9.41
C TRP A 69 14.27 -15.58 8.28
N LEU A 70 14.06 -14.52 7.50
CA LEU A 70 14.98 -14.08 6.45
C LEU A 70 16.35 -13.70 7.01
N TRP A 71 16.37 -13.05 8.17
CA TRP A 71 17.61 -12.72 8.86
C TRP A 71 18.35 -14.01 9.29
N ILE A 72 17.67 -14.98 9.90
CA ILE A 72 18.26 -16.27 10.31
C ILE A 72 18.83 -17.00 9.09
N LYS A 73 18.08 -17.03 7.98
CA LYS A 73 18.49 -17.67 6.72
C LYS A 73 19.76 -17.03 6.15
N ARG A 74 19.89 -15.70 6.21
CA ARG A 74 21.07 -14.96 5.70
C ARG A 74 22.29 -15.08 6.60
N ASN A 75 22.11 -15.23 7.92
CA ASN A 75 23.18 -15.21 8.91
C ASN A 75 23.54 -16.61 9.46
N GLY A 76 23.11 -17.69 8.80
CA GLY A 76 23.57 -19.05 9.11
C GLY A 76 23.17 -19.55 10.50
N LYS A 77 22.03 -19.12 11.03
CA LYS A 77 21.55 -19.47 12.39
C LYS A 77 22.48 -18.98 13.52
N GLU A 78 23.26 -17.91 13.33
CA GLU A 78 24.05 -17.35 14.42
C GLU A 78 23.13 -16.85 15.56
N THR A 79 23.09 -17.56 16.68
CA THR A 79 22.23 -17.25 17.84
C THR A 79 22.95 -16.44 18.93
N LYS A 80 24.10 -15.83 18.62
CA LYS A 80 24.84 -15.01 19.58
C LYS A 80 24.06 -13.73 19.90
N ASP A 81 24.19 -13.22 21.12
CA ASP A 81 23.56 -11.96 21.56
C ASP A 81 23.83 -10.79 20.62
N ALA A 82 25.07 -10.70 20.10
CA ALA A 82 25.43 -9.66 19.13
C ALA A 82 24.62 -9.74 17.83
N ALA A 83 24.29 -10.95 17.38
CA ALA A 83 23.54 -11.18 16.16
C ALA A 83 22.04 -10.88 16.38
N TRP A 84 21.49 -11.30 17.52
CA TRP A 84 20.16 -10.89 17.99
C TRP A 84 20.03 -9.37 18.07
N ASN A 85 21.00 -8.68 18.69
CA ASN A 85 20.98 -7.22 18.84
C ASN A 85 20.99 -6.51 17.47
N ARG A 86 21.76 -7.01 16.49
CA ARG A 86 21.75 -6.48 15.12
C ARG A 86 20.39 -6.68 14.45
N CYS A 87 19.80 -7.87 14.57
CA CYS A 87 18.47 -8.16 14.03
C CYS A 87 17.40 -7.23 14.64
N SER A 88 17.38 -7.14 15.97
CA SER A 88 16.44 -6.30 16.71
C SER A 88 16.62 -4.81 16.37
N ALA A 89 17.86 -4.32 16.30
CA ALA A 89 18.14 -2.93 15.95
C ALA A 89 17.69 -2.61 14.52
N ALA A 90 17.92 -3.50 13.55
CA ALA A 90 17.46 -3.32 12.18
C ALA A 90 15.93 -3.28 12.08
N ALA A 91 15.23 -4.20 12.77
CA ALA A 91 13.76 -4.20 12.82
C ALA A 91 13.22 -2.93 13.47
N LYS A 92 13.74 -2.53 14.64
CA LYS A 92 13.35 -1.29 15.33
C LYS A 92 13.58 -0.05 14.46
N PHE A 93 14.71 0.02 13.78
CA PHE A 93 15.01 1.12 12.87
C PHE A 93 14.00 1.16 11.72
N MET A 94 13.73 0.03 11.08
CA MET A 94 12.74 -0.02 9.99
C MET A 94 11.34 0.39 10.48
N PHE A 95 10.83 -0.24 11.55
CA PHE A 95 9.49 0.05 12.04
C PHE A 95 9.34 1.49 12.56
N SER A 96 10.38 2.09 13.15
CA SER A 96 10.32 3.49 13.58
C SER A 96 10.14 4.47 12.41
N GLN A 97 10.65 4.12 11.22
CA GLN A 97 10.40 4.91 10.01
C GLN A 97 9.00 4.67 9.47
N LEU A 98 8.53 3.42 9.46
CA LEU A 98 7.21 3.07 8.92
C LEU A 98 6.07 3.64 9.77
N THR A 99 6.21 3.65 11.10
CA THR A 99 5.19 4.18 12.02
C THR A 99 4.89 5.67 11.82
N LEU A 100 5.74 6.40 11.10
CA LEU A 100 5.49 7.81 10.75
C LEU A 100 4.41 7.95 9.66
N TYR A 101 4.21 6.93 8.84
CA TYR A 101 3.36 6.98 7.65
C TYR A 101 2.19 5.99 7.70
N PHE A 102 2.34 4.90 8.45
CA PHE A 102 1.35 3.85 8.53
C PHE A 102 0.29 4.12 9.58
N ARG A 103 -0.98 3.88 9.21
CA ARG A 103 -2.10 3.83 10.15
C ARG A 103 -2.28 2.41 10.67
N VAL A 104 -2.38 2.27 11.99
CA VAL A 104 -2.78 1.01 12.63
C VAL A 104 -4.30 0.90 12.65
N VAL A 105 -4.82 -0.23 12.20
CA VAL A 105 -6.23 -0.59 12.33
C VAL A 105 -6.34 -1.95 13.01
N ASP A 106 -7.21 -2.04 14.01
CA ASP A 106 -7.40 -3.25 14.79
C ASP A 106 -8.19 -4.29 13.98
N ASP A 107 -7.66 -5.50 13.91
CA ASP A 107 -8.22 -6.69 13.23
C ASP A 107 -8.97 -7.62 14.19
N CYS A 108 -9.29 -7.15 15.41
CA CYS A 108 -10.09 -7.89 16.38
C CYS A 108 -11.51 -8.25 15.86
N PRO A 109 -12.23 -9.21 16.46
CA PRO A 109 -13.61 -9.55 16.07
C PRO A 109 -14.59 -8.36 16.11
N PRO A 110 -15.72 -8.40 15.37
CA PRO A 110 -16.13 -9.47 14.45
C PRO A 110 -15.25 -9.51 13.19
N GLN A 111 -15.08 -10.71 12.63
CA GLN A 111 -14.37 -10.91 11.37
C GLN A 111 -15.15 -10.28 10.23
N ALA A 112 -14.43 -9.74 9.26
CA ALA A 112 -14.98 -9.25 8.01
C ALA A 112 -15.59 -10.39 7.19
N ASP A 113 -16.60 -10.06 6.39
CA ASP A 113 -17.06 -10.97 5.34
C ASP A 113 -15.91 -11.18 4.35
N LEU A 114 -15.50 -12.43 4.19
CA LEU A 114 -14.48 -12.83 3.23
C LEU A 114 -15.11 -13.11 1.87
N TRP A 115 -14.30 -13.11 0.82
CA TRP A 115 -14.78 -13.44 -0.54
C TRP A 115 -15.21 -14.91 -0.69
N LYS A 116 -14.92 -15.75 0.31
CA LYS A 116 -15.29 -17.16 0.38
C LYS A 116 -15.47 -17.59 1.83
N ASP A 117 -16.44 -18.47 2.09
CA ASP A 117 -16.70 -19.03 3.44
C ASP A 117 -15.52 -19.79 4.05
N SER A 118 -14.59 -20.26 3.22
CA SER A 118 -13.35 -20.92 3.63
C SER A 118 -12.22 -20.45 2.70
N PRO A 119 -11.49 -19.39 3.08
CA PRO A 119 -10.35 -18.92 2.29
C PRO A 119 -9.28 -20.00 2.21
N PRO A 120 -8.45 -20.02 1.16
CA PRO A 120 -7.31 -20.94 1.07
C PRO A 120 -6.36 -20.82 2.26
N ASP A 121 -6.18 -19.60 2.77
CA ASP A 121 -5.38 -19.27 3.93
C ASP A 121 -6.24 -18.53 4.99
N GLU A 122 -6.36 -19.11 6.19
CA GLU A 122 -7.04 -18.48 7.32
C GLU A 122 -6.30 -17.23 7.82
N TRP A 123 -4.99 -17.13 7.54
CA TRP A 123 -4.14 -16.00 7.92
C TRP A 123 -4.41 -14.75 7.07
N ASP A 124 -5.20 -14.85 6.00
CA ASP A 124 -5.64 -13.70 5.19
C ASP A 124 -6.86 -12.99 5.79
N SER A 125 -7.63 -13.63 6.68
CA SER A 125 -8.82 -13.02 7.30
C SER A 125 -8.51 -11.63 7.91
N PRO A 126 -7.36 -11.44 8.58
CA PRO A 126 -7.01 -10.15 9.18
C PRO A 126 -6.63 -9.07 8.15
N LEU A 127 -6.16 -9.43 6.95
CA LEU A 127 -5.98 -8.48 5.85
C LEU A 127 -7.33 -7.89 5.42
N TRP A 128 -8.34 -8.75 5.24
CA TRP A 128 -9.69 -8.33 4.86
C TRP A 128 -10.37 -7.53 5.97
N ALA A 129 -10.24 -7.96 7.23
CA ALA A 129 -10.76 -7.23 8.38
C ALA A 129 -10.17 -5.82 8.46
N ALA A 130 -8.83 -5.70 8.31
CA ALA A 130 -8.17 -4.41 8.27
C ALA A 130 -8.64 -3.56 7.09
N ALA A 131 -8.83 -4.15 5.91
CA ALA A 131 -9.25 -3.44 4.71
C ALA A 131 -10.67 -2.88 4.85
N GLN A 132 -11.63 -3.68 5.28
CA GLN A 132 -13.01 -3.21 5.48
C GLN A 132 -13.10 -2.13 6.56
N ARG A 133 -12.46 -2.34 7.72
CA ARG A 133 -12.49 -1.38 8.85
C ARG A 133 -11.82 -0.05 8.55
N SER A 134 -10.82 -0.08 7.68
CA SER A 134 -10.12 1.12 7.24
C SER A 134 -10.74 1.75 6.00
N GLU A 135 -11.81 1.16 5.47
CA GLU A 135 -12.38 1.49 4.17
C GLU A 135 -11.30 1.57 3.08
N ALA A 136 -10.34 0.65 3.13
CA ALA A 136 -9.26 0.58 2.16
C ALA A 136 -9.82 0.31 0.77
N GLN A 137 -9.27 1.00 -0.23
CA GLN A 137 -9.57 0.69 -1.63
C GLN A 137 -8.66 -0.42 -2.14
N PHE A 138 -7.52 -0.65 -1.48
CA PHE A 138 -6.54 -1.65 -1.93
C PHE A 138 -6.05 -2.55 -0.80
N ILE A 139 -5.85 -3.82 -1.13
CA ILE A 139 -4.92 -4.72 -0.46
C ILE A 139 -3.71 -4.90 -1.39
N VAL A 140 -2.53 -4.54 -0.91
CA VAL A 140 -1.28 -4.60 -1.68
C VAL A 140 -0.48 -5.82 -1.21
N THR A 141 -0.36 -6.82 -2.08
CA THR A 141 0.27 -8.10 -1.77
C THR A 141 0.94 -8.72 -2.99
N SER A 142 2.06 -9.40 -2.78
CA SER A 142 2.69 -10.19 -3.84
C SER A 142 2.05 -11.57 -4.04
N ASN A 143 1.14 -11.96 -3.15
CA ASN A 143 0.50 -13.28 -3.12
C ASN A 143 -0.94 -13.22 -3.65
N LEU A 144 -1.10 -12.95 -4.95
CA LEU A 144 -2.42 -12.76 -5.57
C LEU A 144 -3.27 -14.04 -5.66
N GLN A 145 -2.66 -15.22 -5.55
CA GLN A 145 -3.35 -16.50 -5.67
C GLN A 145 -4.38 -16.76 -4.55
N ASP A 146 -4.22 -16.13 -3.39
CA ASP A 146 -5.13 -16.29 -2.24
C ASP A 146 -6.24 -15.21 -2.22
N GLY A 147 -6.20 -14.32 -3.22
CA GLY A 147 -7.21 -13.29 -3.46
C GLY A 147 -8.49 -13.80 -4.14
N PRO A 148 -9.48 -12.91 -4.32
CA PRO A 148 -10.69 -13.23 -5.08
C PRO A 148 -10.35 -13.59 -6.53
N PRO A 149 -11.21 -14.33 -7.24
CA PRO A 149 -10.97 -14.67 -8.63
C PRO A 149 -10.81 -13.42 -9.50
N GLU A 150 -9.95 -13.52 -10.52
CA GLU A 150 -9.81 -12.45 -11.51
C GLU A 150 -11.12 -12.23 -12.30
N GLY A 151 -11.47 -10.98 -12.52
CA GLY A 151 -12.52 -10.59 -13.47
C GLY A 151 -12.09 -10.80 -14.93
N ALA A 152 -12.99 -10.52 -15.87
CA ALA A 152 -12.72 -10.64 -17.31
C ALA A 152 -11.58 -9.70 -17.79
N ASP A 153 -11.29 -8.66 -17.03
CA ASP A 153 -10.22 -7.68 -17.24
C ASP A 153 -8.91 -8.05 -16.51
N GLY A 154 -8.87 -9.17 -15.79
CA GLY A 154 -7.73 -9.62 -15.00
C GLY A 154 -7.60 -8.94 -13.64
N VAL A 155 -8.58 -8.12 -13.23
CA VAL A 155 -8.57 -7.41 -11.95
C VAL A 155 -9.20 -8.28 -10.86
N GLN A 156 -8.54 -8.39 -9.70
CA GLN A 156 -9.09 -9.05 -8.51
C GLN A 156 -9.75 -7.99 -7.61
N GLU A 157 -11.06 -8.11 -7.41
CA GLU A 157 -11.84 -7.20 -6.57
C GLU A 157 -12.88 -7.97 -5.77
N TYR A 158 -13.06 -7.60 -4.51
CA TYR A 158 -14.19 -8.05 -3.69
C TYR A 158 -14.66 -6.93 -2.78
N ALA A 159 -15.98 -6.71 -2.71
CA ALA A 159 -16.61 -5.68 -1.88
C ALA A 159 -16.02 -4.26 -2.06
N GLY A 160 -15.65 -3.88 -3.29
CA GLY A 160 -15.04 -2.58 -3.58
C GLY A 160 -13.56 -2.46 -3.21
N ILE A 161 -12.92 -3.55 -2.80
CA ILE A 161 -11.51 -3.61 -2.40
C ILE A 161 -10.72 -4.34 -3.50
N PHE A 162 -9.78 -3.64 -4.11
CA PHE A 162 -8.91 -4.19 -5.14
C PHE A 162 -7.70 -4.91 -4.52
N MET A 163 -7.35 -6.07 -5.04
CA MET A 163 -6.12 -6.76 -4.67
C MET A 163 -5.09 -6.56 -5.78
N ALA A 164 -3.93 -6.01 -5.44
CA ALA A 164 -2.92 -5.61 -6.41
C ALA A 164 -1.50 -6.02 -6.01
N HIS A 165 -0.74 -6.49 -7.00
CA HIS A 165 0.70 -6.68 -6.84
C HIS A 165 1.37 -5.33 -6.55
N PRO A 166 2.40 -5.25 -5.68
CA PRO A 166 3.04 -3.97 -5.34
C PRO A 166 3.53 -3.16 -6.55
N ASP A 167 4.09 -3.84 -7.56
CA ASP A 167 4.52 -3.15 -8.79
C ASP A 167 3.32 -2.54 -9.56
N VAL A 168 2.20 -3.28 -9.64
CA VAL A 168 0.97 -2.79 -10.30
C VAL A 168 0.40 -1.60 -9.53
N PHE A 169 0.35 -1.71 -8.20
CA PHE A 169 -0.11 -0.63 -7.34
C PHE A 169 0.73 0.64 -7.51
N LEU A 170 2.06 0.52 -7.51
CA LEU A 170 2.95 1.68 -7.71
C LEU A 170 2.77 2.32 -9.09
N THR A 171 2.64 1.52 -10.16
CA THR A 171 2.34 2.04 -11.51
C THR A 171 0.97 2.71 -11.59
N LEU A 172 -0.04 2.17 -10.89
CA LEU A 172 -1.36 2.80 -10.82
C LEU A 172 -1.28 4.17 -10.17
N ILE A 173 -0.59 4.30 -9.03
CA ILE A 173 -0.46 5.61 -8.36
C ILE A 173 0.27 6.60 -9.26
N ASP A 174 1.34 6.19 -9.94
CA ASP A 174 2.07 7.04 -10.87
C ASP A 174 1.20 7.55 -12.03
N ARG A 175 0.42 6.65 -12.65
CA ARG A 175 -0.55 7.00 -13.70
C ARG A 175 -1.64 7.94 -13.18
N MET A 176 -2.15 7.69 -11.98
CA MET A 176 -3.15 8.56 -11.36
C MET A 176 -2.60 9.95 -11.08
N VAL A 177 -1.40 10.06 -10.51
CA VAL A 177 -0.75 11.34 -10.23
C VAL A 177 -0.56 12.13 -11.52
N SER A 178 -0.16 11.46 -12.61
CA SER A 178 -0.06 12.08 -13.94
C SER A 178 -1.42 12.53 -14.47
N HIS A 179 -2.45 11.69 -14.37
CA HIS A 179 -3.81 12.03 -14.78
C HIS A 179 -4.35 13.27 -14.03
N TYR A 180 -4.14 13.34 -12.72
CA TYR A 180 -4.54 14.51 -11.93
C TYR A 180 -3.65 15.72 -12.16
N ALA A 181 -2.36 15.57 -12.44
CA ALA A 181 -1.50 16.71 -12.78
C ALA A 181 -1.95 17.38 -14.08
N GLU A 182 -2.39 16.59 -15.06
CA GLU A 182 -2.95 17.09 -16.32
C GLU A 182 -4.33 17.73 -16.12
N ALA A 183 -5.20 17.11 -15.31
CA ALA A 183 -6.55 17.62 -15.04
C ALA A 183 -6.56 18.85 -14.11
N SER A 184 -5.67 18.89 -13.11
CA SER A 184 -5.60 19.97 -12.12
C SER A 184 -4.94 21.24 -12.68
N PHE A 185 -4.41 21.20 -13.90
CA PHE A 185 -4.08 22.40 -14.66
C PHE A 185 -5.36 23.18 -15.07
N LEU A 186 -6.54 22.58 -14.95
CA LEU A 186 -7.79 23.14 -15.48
C LEU A 186 -8.81 23.67 -14.46
N ASP A 187 -8.75 23.42 -13.14
CA ASP A 187 -9.64 24.14 -12.20
C ASP A 187 -9.29 24.03 -10.70
N SER A 188 -9.55 25.10 -9.96
CA SER A 188 -9.36 25.25 -8.51
C SER A 188 -10.55 24.71 -7.71
N LEU A 189 -10.39 23.57 -7.02
CA LEU A 189 -11.40 23.00 -6.12
C LEU A 189 -10.97 23.05 -4.63
N PRO A 190 -11.92 23.14 -3.67
CA PRO A 190 -11.64 23.34 -2.25
C PRO A 190 -11.03 22.10 -1.55
N ALA A 191 -10.24 22.38 -0.51
CA ALA A 191 -9.29 21.49 0.17
C ALA A 191 -9.88 20.38 1.07
N THR A 192 -11.10 19.93 0.82
CA THR A 192 -11.69 18.80 1.57
C THR A 192 -11.87 17.64 0.61
N ALA A 193 -10.96 16.66 0.67
CA ALA A 193 -10.99 15.47 -0.16
C ALA A 193 -12.31 14.72 0.09
N PRO A 194 -13.20 14.60 -0.90
CA PRO A 194 -14.39 13.77 -0.77
C PRO A 194 -13.98 12.31 -0.60
N VAL A 195 -14.81 11.54 0.11
CA VAL A 195 -14.81 10.08 0.06
C VAL A 195 -14.82 9.68 -1.42
N PRO A 196 -13.99 8.70 -1.87
CA PRO A 196 -13.97 8.33 -3.28
C PRO A 196 -15.38 7.96 -3.74
N SER A 197 -15.92 8.76 -4.64
CA SER A 197 -17.16 8.47 -5.35
C SER A 197 -17.02 7.17 -6.17
N PRO A 198 -18.12 6.48 -6.50
CA PRO A 198 -18.11 5.32 -7.40
C PRO A 198 -17.32 5.55 -8.70
N GLU A 199 -17.27 6.78 -9.19
CA GLU A 199 -16.52 7.19 -10.39
C GLU A 199 -15.00 6.92 -10.26
N HIS A 200 -14.44 6.96 -9.05
CA HIS A 200 -13.03 6.63 -8.83
C HIS A 200 -12.75 5.13 -8.90
N ALA A 201 -13.72 4.29 -8.52
CA ALA A 201 -13.55 2.84 -8.61
C ALA A 201 -13.44 2.38 -10.07
N ASP A 202 -14.24 2.96 -10.96
CA ASP A 202 -14.16 2.70 -12.40
C ASP A 202 -12.83 3.17 -13.00
N LEU A 203 -12.34 4.34 -12.58
CA LEU A 203 -11.01 4.83 -12.97
C LEU A 203 -9.89 3.88 -12.49
N TYR A 204 -9.94 3.43 -11.23
CA TYR A 204 -8.96 2.50 -10.68
C TYR A 204 -8.96 1.19 -11.46
N ARG A 205 -10.15 0.61 -11.69
CA ARG A 205 -10.30 -0.62 -12.48
C ARG A 205 -9.75 -0.45 -13.89
N ALA A 206 -10.04 0.66 -14.58
CA ALA A 206 -9.54 0.92 -15.92
C ALA A 206 -8.00 0.96 -15.95
N ILE A 207 -7.38 1.70 -15.03
CA ILE A 207 -5.91 1.80 -14.92
C ILE A 207 -5.31 0.44 -14.54
N LEU A 208 -5.91 -0.31 -13.61
CA LEU A 208 -5.46 -1.64 -13.24
C LEU A 208 -5.50 -2.60 -14.41
N ALA A 209 -6.62 -2.68 -15.12
CA ALA A 209 -6.82 -3.56 -16.27
C ALA A 209 -5.80 -3.27 -17.38
N GLU A 210 -5.54 -1.99 -17.66
CA GLU A 210 -4.49 -1.58 -18.60
C GLU A 210 -3.10 -2.00 -18.10
N THR A 211 -2.77 -1.71 -16.83
CA THR A 211 -1.47 -2.06 -16.24
C THR A 211 -1.21 -3.57 -16.28
N TYR A 212 -2.21 -4.39 -15.94
CA TYR A 212 -2.11 -5.84 -16.03
C TYR A 212 -1.92 -6.32 -17.47
N ARG A 213 -2.61 -5.71 -18.44
CA ARG A 213 -2.45 -6.02 -19.87
C ARG A 213 -1.01 -5.76 -20.33
N ASP A 214 -0.47 -4.59 -20.01
CA ASP A 214 0.90 -4.18 -20.36
C ASP A 214 1.93 -5.15 -19.77
N MET A 215 1.81 -5.48 -18.47
CA MET A 215 2.72 -6.40 -17.80
C MET A 215 2.68 -7.83 -18.35
N ARG A 216 1.51 -8.31 -18.80
CA ARG A 216 1.38 -9.63 -19.46
C ARG A 216 2.06 -9.63 -20.84
N HIS A 217 2.08 -8.49 -21.53
CA HIS A 217 2.73 -8.37 -22.85
C HIS A 217 4.25 -8.26 -22.74
N SER A 218 4.78 -7.61 -21.70
CA SER A 218 6.24 -7.50 -21.49
C SER A 218 6.95 -8.80 -21.08
N LYS A 219 6.21 -9.86 -20.72
CA LYS A 219 6.78 -11.15 -20.30
C LYS A 219 6.88 -12.19 -21.44
N ARG A 220 6.43 -11.86 -22.65
CA ARG A 220 6.54 -12.70 -23.85
C ARG A 220 7.71 -12.24 -24.71
#